data_AF-A0A9D4EYY1-F1
#
_entry.id   AF-A0A9D4EYY1-F1
#
_cell.length_a   1.000
_cell.length_b   1.000
_cell.length_c   1.000
_cell.angle_alpha   90.00
_cell.angle_beta   90.00
_cell.angle_gamma   90.00
#
_symmetry.space_group_name_H-M   'P 1'
#
loop_
_entity.id
_entity.type
_entity.pdbx_description
1 polymer ?
#
loop_
_entity_poly.entity_id
_entity_poly.type
_entity_poly.pdbx_seq_one_letter_code
_entity_poly.pdbx_strand_id
1 'polypeptide(L)' 'MTTIDMTISGIVVPCDVTKTTSCHDVIHMLTSNSSKRDYAMFESTSEKETLLPMRASVLKVITL' A
#
# COMPACT_ATOMS: atom_id res chain seq x y z
N MET A 1 -8.84 10.70 8.58
CA MET A 1 -7.49 10.22 8.25
C MET A 1 -7.28 8.97 9.08
N THR A 2 -6.74 7.91 8.48
CA THR A 2 -6.52 6.62 9.15
C THR A 2 -5.07 6.25 8.91
N THR A 3 -4.33 5.96 9.98
CA THR A 3 -2.96 5.45 9.87
C THR A 3 -3.01 3.94 9.70
N ILE A 4 -2.30 3.42 8.70
CA ILE A 4 -2.15 1.98 8.48
C ILE A 4 -0.67 1.63 8.41
N ASP A 5 -0.32 0.49 8.99
CA ASP A 5 1.04 -0.04 8.96
C ASP A 5 1.27 -0.77 7.64
N MET A 6 2.29 -0.36 6.90
CA MET A 6 2.66 -0.98 5.62
C MET A 6 4.07 -1.53 5.68
N THR A 7 4.27 -2.73 5.15
CA THR A 7 5.58 -3.37 5.11
C THR A 7 6.28 -3.13 3.77
N ILE A 8 7.49 -2.59 3.81
CA ILE A 8 8.34 -2.35 2.64
C ILE A 8 9.70 -2.99 2.90
N SER A 9 10.08 -3.98 2.09
CA SER A 9 11.37 -4.67 2.26
C SER A 9 11.62 -5.17 3.69
N GLY A 10 10.56 -5.60 4.39
CA GLY A 10 10.62 -6.09 5.78
C GLY A 10 10.56 -5.01 6.86
N ILE A 11 10.45 -3.73 6.49
CA ILE A 11 10.32 -2.60 7.43
C ILE A 11 8.85 -2.17 7.49
N VAL A 12 8.30 -2.06 8.70
CA VAL A 12 6.96 -1.51 8.91
C VAL A 12 7.04 0.01 8.93
N VAL A 13 6.23 0.65 8.08
CA VAL A 13 6.14 2.10 7.92
C VAL A 13 4.69 2.53 8.13
N PRO A 14 4.39 3.35 9.15
CA PRO A 14 3.05 3.90 9.34
C PRO A 14 2.75 4.92 8.23
N CYS A 15 1.60 4.76 7.59
CA CYS A 15 1.16 5.60 6.48
C CYS A 15 -0.22 6.18 6.76
N ASP A 16 -0.33 7.50 6.71
CA ASP A 16 -1.61 8.19 6.82
C ASP A 16 -2.36 8.17 5.49
N VAL A 17 -3.52 7.51 5.48
CA VAL A 17 -4.35 7.37 4.29
C VAL A 17 -5.76 7.94 4.50
N THR A 18 -6.40 8.27 3.39
CA THR A 18 -7.80 8.71 3.33
C THR A 18 -8.61 7.75 2.47
N LYS A 19 -9.94 7.90 2.45
CA LYS A 19 -10.82 7.06 1.60
C LYS A 19 -10.50 7.14 0.11
N THR A 20 -9.88 8.22 -0.34
CA THR A 20 -9.50 8.46 -1.73
C THR A 20 -8.06 8.09 -2.04
N THR A 21 -7.24 7.77 -1.04
CA THR A 21 -5.84 7.39 -1.24
C THR A 21 -5.76 6.02 -1.93
N SER A 22 -5.15 5.99 -3.12
CA SER A 22 -4.98 4.76 -3.90
C SER A 22 -3.68 4.01 -3.56
N CYS A 23 -3.59 2.73 -3.95
CA CYS A 23 -2.36 1.95 -3.82
C CYS A 23 -1.17 2.62 -4.54
N HIS A 24 -1.41 3.24 -5.70
CA HIS A 24 -0.39 3.99 -6.42
C HIS A 24 0.12 5.20 -5.64
N ASP A 25 -0.78 5.99 -5.03
CA ASP A 25 -0.38 7.17 -4.24
C ASP A 25 0.50 6.77 -3.07
N VAL A 26 0.14 5.66 -2.43
CA VAL A 26 0.92 5.10 -1.33
C VAL A 26 2.30 4.66 -1.76
N ILE A 27 2.41 3.89 -2.85
CA ILE A 27 3.70 3.54 -3.43
C ILE A 27 4.51 4.80 -3.67
N HIS A 28 3.92 5.81 -4.29
CA HIS A 28 4.59 7.07 -4.57
C HIS A 28 5.07 7.78 -3.29
N MET A 29 4.25 7.84 -2.23
CA MET A 29 4.66 8.42 -0.93
C MET A 29 5.86 7.69 -0.35
N LEU A 30 5.86 6.37 -0.43
CA LEU A 30 6.88 5.49 0.15
C LEU A 30 8.17 5.43 -0.66
N THR A 31 8.07 5.65 -1.98
CA THR A 31 9.18 5.50 -2.93
C THR A 31 9.58 6.82 -3.57
N SER A 32 9.17 7.98 -3.02
CA SER A 32 9.40 9.31 -3.60
C SER A 32 10.89 9.64 -3.92
N ASN A 33 11.84 8.92 -3.32
CA ASN A 33 13.28 9.05 -3.60
C ASN A 33 13.89 7.88 -4.39
N SER A 34 13.08 6.94 -4.87
CA SER A 34 13.56 5.77 -5.60
C SER A 34 13.48 5.98 -7.11
N SER A 35 14.62 5.87 -7.79
CA SER A 35 14.72 5.88 -9.25
C SER A 35 13.68 4.93 -9.86
N LYS A 36 12.83 5.42 -10.78
CA LYS A 36 11.80 4.70 -11.57
C LYS A 36 11.91 3.16 -11.51
N ARG A 37 11.36 2.55 -10.47
CA ARG A 37 11.23 1.10 -10.33
C ARG A 37 9.75 0.76 -10.40
N ASP A 38 9.44 -0.38 -11.00
CA ASP A 38 8.10 -0.92 -11.01
C ASP A 38 7.83 -1.54 -9.63
N TYR A 39 6.90 -0.93 -8.90
CA TYR A 39 6.46 -1.40 -7.59
C TYR A 39 5.08 -2.04 -7.70
N ALA A 40 4.88 -3.10 -6.95
CA ALA A 40 3.60 -3.78 -6.79
C ALA A 40 3.20 -3.77 -5.31
N MET A 41 1.89 -3.74 -5.05
CA MET A 41 1.36 -3.80 -3.69
C MET A 41 0.58 -5.10 -3.53
N PHE A 42 0.81 -5.79 -2.41
CA PHE A 42 0.14 -7.03 -2.07
C PHE A 42 -0.61 -6.86 -0.75
N GLU A 43 -1.78 -7.47 -0.68
CA GLU A 43 -2.43 -7.80 0.58
C GLU A 43 -1.99 -9.21 0.98
N SER A 44 -1.44 -9.34 2.18
CA SER A 44 -0.93 -10.60 2.71
C SER A 44 -1.72 -10.98 3.95
N THR A 45 -2.38 -12.13 3.92
CA THR A 45 -3.05 -12.77 5.06
C THR A 45 -2.29 -14.02 5.46
N SER A 46 -2.65 -14.66 6.58
CA SER A 46 -2.04 -15.92 7.01
C SER A 46 -2.18 -17.06 5.98
N GLU A 47 -3.12 -16.94 5.05
CA GLU A 47 -3.47 -18.00 4.10
C GLU A 47 -3.05 -17.68 2.67
N LYS A 48 -2.94 -16.39 2.30
CA LYS A 48 -2.75 -16.00 0.90
C LYS A 48 -2.18 -14.59 0.74
N GLU A 49 -1.41 -14.42 -0.33
CA GLU A 49 -1.06 -13.11 -0.87
C GLU A 49 -1.86 -12.80 -2.13
N THR A 50 -2.41 -11.60 -2.20
CA THR A 50 -3.21 -11.12 -3.33
C THR A 50 -2.63 -9.81 -3.85
N LEU A 51 -2.37 -9.75 -5.16
CA LEU A 51 -1.92 -8.54 -5.83
C LEU A 51 -3.04 -7.50 -5.87
N LEU A 52 -2.76 -6.28 -5.43
CA LEU A 52 -3.73 -5.19 -5.39
C LEU A 52 -3.70 -4.34 -6.67
N PRO A 53 -4.87 -3.98 -7.22
CA PRO A 53 -4.94 -3.06 -8.34
C PRO A 53 -4.42 -1.67 -7.94
N MET A 54 -3.54 -1.08 -8.74
CA MET A 54 -2.93 0.23 -8.47
C MET A 54 -3.95 1.37 -8.26
N ARG A 55 -5.13 1.28 -8.88
CA ARG A 55 -6.21 2.26 -8.78
C ARG A 55 -7.18 1.99 -7.61
N ALA A 56 -7.03 0.88 -6.89
CA ALA A 56 -7.90 0.58 -5.77
C ALA A 56 -7.59 1.53 -4.60
N SER A 57 -8.64 1.90 -3.85
CA SER A 57 -8.48 2.61 -2.58
C SER A 57 -7.95 1.64 -1.54
N VAL A 58 -6.86 2.01 -0.85
CA VAL A 58 -6.19 1.11 0.11
C VAL A 58 -7.12 0.73 1.25
N LEU A 59 -7.96 1.65 1.73
CA LEU A 59 -8.93 1.37 2.79
C LEU A 59 -10.03 0.38 2.35
N LYS A 60 -10.40 0.34 1.07
CA LYS A 60 -11.39 -0.62 0.57
C LYS A 60 -10.86 -2.05 0.54
N VAL A 61 -9.54 -2.20 0.39
CA VAL A 61 -8.90 -3.51 0.37
C VAL A 61 -8.88 -4.10 1.78
N ILE A 62 -8.47 -3.33 2.79
CA ILE A 62 -8.30 -3.80 4.18
C ILE A 62 -9.64 -4.17 4.87
N THR A 63 -10.79 -3.80 4.30
CA THR A 63 -12.11 -3.99 4.93
C THR A 63 -12.88 -5.22 4.39
N LEU A 64 -12.22 -6.20 3.77
CA LEU A 64 -12.85 -7.43 3.26
C LEU A 64 -12.62 -8.64 4.17
#